data_AF-A0A1F3BAI1-F1
#
_entry.id   AF-A0A1F3BAI1-F1
#
_cell.length_a   1.000
_cell.length_b   1.000
_cell.length_c   1.000
_cell.angle_alpha   90.00
_cell.angle_beta   90.00
_cell.angle_gamma   90.00
#
_symmetry.space_group_name_H-M   'P 1'
#
loop_
_entity.id
_entity.type
_entity.pdbx_description
1 polymer ?
#
loop_
_entity_poly.entity_id
_entity_poly.type
_entity_poly.pdbx_seq_one_letter_code
_entity_poly.pdbx_strand_id
1 'polypeptide(L)'
;MKLGDFGTFVIFAAIYAAGTIGLPKISLLAYQVKIGEIPSAFVALFGFPAILGLTLGQFIANLGVEASPIAMLSPVFSFVGLLIIYRSRKFSTLAGCIAYIVITGFWLSVMLPIVKPEVSTSQAAISVFAGQFIAVIVGYLAYLVTARTLSKQGQSSAPQ
;
A
#
# COMPACT_ATOMS: atom_id res chain seq x y z
N MET A 1 -11.08 -19.26 -2.60
CA MET A 1 -11.66 -17.98 -2.11
C MET A 1 -13.16 -18.13 -2.04
N LYS A 2 -13.79 -17.72 -0.94
CA LYS A 2 -15.26 -17.58 -0.88
C LYS A 2 -15.68 -16.34 -1.69
N LEU A 3 -16.96 -16.20 -2.02
CA LEU A 3 -17.46 -15.08 -2.84
C LEU A 3 -17.13 -13.71 -2.23
N GLY A 4 -17.24 -13.57 -0.90
CA GLY A 4 -16.84 -12.33 -0.18
C GLY A 4 -15.34 -12.04 -0.23
N ASP A 5 -14.50 -13.07 -0.30
CA ASP A 5 -13.05 -12.90 -0.45
C ASP A 5 -12.71 -12.37 -1.84
N PHE A 6 -13.40 -12.87 -2.88
CA PHE A 6 -13.20 -12.38 -4.24
C PHE A 6 -13.61 -10.91 -4.38
N GLY A 7 -14.74 -10.51 -3.81
CA GLY A 7 -15.16 -9.11 -3.78
C GLY A 7 -14.12 -8.20 -3.12
N THR A 8 -13.59 -8.62 -1.97
CA THR A 8 -12.51 -7.90 -1.27
C THR A 8 -11.28 -7.75 -2.18
N PHE A 9 -10.84 -8.85 -2.79
CA PHE A 9 -9.71 -8.82 -3.72
C PHE A 9 -9.91 -7.82 -4.88
N VAL A 10 -11.07 -7.85 -5.54
CA VAL A 10 -11.37 -6.96 -6.66
C VAL A 10 -11.38 -5.50 -6.22
N ILE A 11 -12.01 -5.19 -5.09
CA ILE A 11 -12.08 -3.82 -4.56
C ILE A 11 -10.68 -3.27 -4.29
N PHE A 12 -9.82 -4.04 -3.62
CA PHE A 12 -8.47 -3.58 -3.30
C PHE A 12 -7.59 -3.45 -4.54
N ALA A 13 -7.73 -4.34 -5.53
CA ALA A 13 -7.04 -4.21 -6.82
C ALA A 13 -7.48 -2.93 -7.56
N ALA A 14 -8.78 -2.67 -7.62
CA ALA A 14 -9.33 -1.49 -8.27
C ALA A 14 -8.89 -0.19 -7.58
N ILE A 15 -8.92 -0.13 -6.24
CA ILE A 15 -8.48 1.05 -5.49
C ILE A 15 -7.01 1.33 -5.74
N TYR A 16 -6.14 0.31 -5.72
CA TYR A 16 -4.72 0.54 -5.97
C TYR A 16 -4.49 1.06 -7.40
N ALA A 17 -5.05 0.36 -8.40
CA ALA A 17 -4.85 0.72 -9.81
C ALA A 17 -5.41 2.11 -10.13
N ALA A 18 -6.65 2.40 -9.73
CA ALA A 18 -7.28 3.70 -9.92
C ALA A 18 -6.57 4.81 -9.13
N GLY A 19 -6.17 4.53 -7.89
CA GLY A 19 -5.44 5.48 -7.05
C GLY A 19 -4.02 5.77 -7.53
N THR A 20 -3.46 4.95 -8.42
CA THR A 20 -2.10 5.12 -8.93
C THR A 20 -2.06 5.69 -10.35
N ILE A 21 -3.00 5.29 -11.21
CA ILE A 21 -3.06 5.74 -12.62
C ILE A 21 -4.20 6.72 -12.87
N GLY A 22 -5.37 6.50 -12.27
CA GLY A 22 -6.61 7.19 -12.60
C GLY A 22 -6.84 8.52 -11.86
N LEU A 23 -6.10 8.77 -10.77
CA LEU A 23 -6.20 10.01 -9.99
C LEU A 23 -5.04 10.96 -10.29
N PRO A 24 -5.24 12.29 -10.11
CA PRO A 24 -4.18 13.28 -10.24
C PRO A 24 -2.97 12.92 -9.36
N LYS A 25 -1.77 13.01 -9.95
CA LYS A 25 -0.52 12.73 -9.25
C LYS A 25 -0.23 13.86 -8.26
N ILE A 26 -0.07 13.51 -7.00
CA ILE A 26 0.39 14.43 -5.96
C ILE A 26 1.92 14.38 -5.96
N SER A 27 2.55 15.30 -6.70
CA SER A 27 4.00 15.36 -6.83
C SER A 27 4.66 15.75 -5.50
N LEU A 28 5.74 15.04 -5.16
CA LEU A 28 6.58 15.30 -3.99
C LEU A 28 8.05 15.16 -4.40
N LEU A 29 8.69 16.28 -4.70
CA LEU A 29 10.04 16.32 -5.27
C LEU A 29 10.11 15.43 -6.53
N ALA A 30 10.98 14.41 -6.54
CA ALA A 30 11.17 13.49 -7.66
C ALA A 30 10.21 12.28 -7.67
N TYR A 31 9.38 12.12 -6.64
CA TYR A 31 8.43 11.02 -6.50
C TYR A 31 7.00 11.53 -6.37
N GLN A 32 6.02 10.64 -6.34
CA GLN A 32 4.61 10.99 -6.17
C GLN A 32 4.02 10.27 -4.95
N VAL A 33 3.14 10.94 -4.21
CA VAL A 33 2.32 10.28 -3.19
C VAL A 33 1.30 9.41 -3.91
N LYS A 34 1.48 8.09 -3.87
CA LYS A 34 0.58 7.13 -4.53
C LYS A 34 -0.65 6.91 -3.67
N ILE A 35 -1.81 7.37 -4.14
CA ILE A 35 -3.08 7.18 -3.41
C ILE A 35 -3.41 5.70 -3.28
N GLY A 36 -2.99 4.86 -4.24
CA GLY A 36 -3.11 3.40 -4.15
C GLY A 36 -2.42 2.74 -2.95
N GLU A 37 -1.45 3.42 -2.33
CA GLU A 37 -0.74 2.92 -1.14
C GLU A 37 -1.50 3.15 0.18
N ILE A 38 -2.45 4.09 0.19
CA ILE A 38 -3.29 4.43 1.36
C ILE A 38 -4.02 3.19 1.94
N PRO A 39 -4.67 2.33 1.15
CA PRO A 39 -5.34 1.14 1.70
C PRO A 39 -4.40 0.08 2.31
N SER A 40 -3.07 0.22 2.27
CA SER A 40 -2.12 -0.81 2.74
C SER A 40 -2.36 -1.28 4.17
N ALA A 41 -2.71 -0.38 5.11
CA ALA A 41 -2.97 -0.76 6.50
C ALA A 41 -4.23 -1.63 6.65
N PHE A 42 -5.19 -1.53 5.73
CA PHE A 42 -6.47 -2.24 5.80
C PHE A 42 -6.34 -3.75 5.54
N VAL A 43 -5.19 -4.23 5.04
CA VAL A 43 -4.92 -5.68 4.96
C VAL A 43 -4.94 -6.34 6.34
N ALA A 44 -4.69 -5.58 7.42
CA ALA A 44 -4.86 -6.07 8.78
C ALA A 44 -6.32 -6.45 9.10
N LEU A 45 -7.31 -5.78 8.51
CA LEU A 45 -8.74 -6.07 8.68
C LEU A 45 -9.23 -7.11 7.67
N PHE A 46 -8.96 -6.87 6.40
CA PHE A 46 -9.53 -7.64 5.29
C PHE A 46 -8.71 -8.87 4.88
N GLY A 47 -7.50 -9.01 5.43
CA GLY A 47 -6.68 -10.21 5.31
C GLY A 47 -6.08 -10.46 3.94
N PHE A 48 -5.77 -11.73 3.68
CA PHE A 48 -5.04 -12.17 2.49
C PHE A 48 -5.69 -11.77 1.15
N PRO A 49 -7.03 -11.75 0.99
CA PRO A 49 -7.65 -11.27 -0.24
C PRO A 49 -7.29 -9.82 -0.57
N ALA A 50 -7.23 -8.94 0.42
CA ALA A 50 -6.82 -7.55 0.24
C ALA A 50 -5.33 -7.44 -0.14
N ILE A 51 -4.48 -8.29 0.42
CA ILE A 51 -3.05 -8.36 0.05
C ILE A 51 -2.91 -8.68 -1.43
N LEU A 52 -3.55 -9.76 -1.89
CA LEU A 52 -3.53 -10.14 -3.30
C LEU A 52 -4.12 -9.05 -4.19
N GLY A 53 -5.19 -8.39 -3.73
CA GLY A 53 -5.83 -7.29 -4.43
C GLY A 53 -4.86 -6.13 -4.66
N LEU A 54 -4.27 -5.60 -3.59
CA LEU A 54 -3.31 -4.49 -3.67
C LEU A 54 -2.09 -4.84 -4.52
N THR A 55 -1.52 -6.04 -4.33
CA THR A 55 -0.39 -6.52 -5.13
C THR A 55 -0.73 -6.59 -6.61
N LEU A 56 -1.89 -7.14 -6.98
CA LEU A 56 -2.32 -7.20 -8.38
C LEU A 56 -2.64 -5.80 -8.93
N GLY A 57 -3.30 -4.95 -8.15
CA GLY A 57 -3.58 -3.58 -8.54
C GLY A 57 -2.31 -2.78 -8.82
N GLN A 58 -1.24 -3.03 -8.06
CA GLN A 58 0.08 -2.46 -8.33
C GLN A 58 0.73 -3.01 -9.58
N PHE A 59 0.59 -4.31 -9.82
CA PHE A 59 1.07 -4.93 -11.05
C PHE A 59 0.37 -4.29 -12.26
N ILE A 60 -0.96 -4.16 -12.23
CA ILE A 60 -1.76 -3.46 -13.27
C ILE A 60 -1.31 -2.00 -13.41
N ALA A 61 -1.09 -1.31 -12.28
CA ALA A 61 -0.63 0.07 -12.31
C ALA A 61 0.71 0.26 -13.03
N ASN A 62 1.63 -0.69 -12.83
CA ASN A 62 2.95 -0.66 -13.45
C ASN A 62 2.92 -1.03 -14.94
N LEU A 63 1.89 -1.76 -15.41
CA LEU A 63 1.67 -1.98 -16.85
C LEU A 63 1.30 -0.68 -17.58
N GLY A 64 0.61 0.25 -16.90
CA GLY A 64 0.00 1.41 -17.54
C GLY A 64 0.89 2.66 -17.68
N VAL A 65 1.98 2.81 -16.93
CA VAL A 65 2.61 4.14 -16.77
C VAL A 65 4.09 4.25 -17.14
N GLU A 66 4.97 3.28 -16.89
CA GLU A 66 6.41 3.43 -17.19
C GLU A 66 7.03 2.02 -17.10
N ALA A 67 6.86 1.23 -18.17
CA ALA A 67 7.19 -0.19 -18.21
C ALA A 67 8.70 -0.43 -18.32
N SER A 68 9.46 -0.08 -17.29
CA SER A 68 10.75 -0.73 -17.10
C SER A 68 10.47 -2.16 -16.59
N PRO A 69 10.95 -3.22 -17.25
CA PRO A 69 10.72 -4.61 -16.81
C PRO A 69 11.07 -4.84 -15.34
N ILE A 70 12.04 -4.08 -14.82
CA ILE A 70 12.44 -4.13 -13.41
C ILE A 70 11.38 -3.54 -12.48
N ALA A 71 10.62 -2.53 -12.90
CA ALA A 71 9.53 -1.95 -12.11
C ALA A 71 8.38 -2.95 -11.90
N MET A 72 8.24 -3.96 -12.77
CA MET A 72 7.28 -5.05 -12.62
C MET A 72 7.59 -5.97 -11.43
N LEU A 73 8.78 -5.84 -10.81
CA LEU A 73 9.11 -6.53 -9.56
C LEU A 73 8.58 -5.81 -8.31
N SER A 74 8.18 -4.53 -8.41
CA SER A 74 7.65 -3.76 -7.26
C SER A 74 6.48 -4.43 -6.51
N PRO A 75 5.54 -5.13 -7.18
CA PRO A 75 4.50 -5.90 -6.51
C PRO A 75 5.05 -6.98 -5.58
N VAL A 76 6.22 -7.56 -5.85
CA VAL A 76 6.84 -8.58 -4.98
C VAL A 76 7.22 -7.98 -3.62
N PHE A 77 7.90 -6.82 -3.63
CA PHE A 77 8.29 -6.12 -2.41
C PHE A 77 7.07 -5.66 -1.62
N SER A 78 6.03 -5.21 -2.32
CA SER A 78 4.80 -4.76 -1.68
C SER A 78 4.01 -5.95 -1.12
N PHE A 79 3.96 -7.09 -1.81
CA PHE A 79 3.37 -8.32 -1.29
C PHE A 79 4.04 -8.76 0.02
N VAL A 80 5.38 -8.77 0.07
CA VAL A 80 6.14 -9.09 1.28
C VAL A 80 5.83 -8.12 2.41
N GLY A 81 5.85 -6.81 2.14
CA GLY A 81 5.56 -5.82 3.15
C GLY A 81 4.09 -5.86 3.64
N LEU A 82 3.12 -6.10 2.76
CA LEU A 82 1.71 -6.25 3.12
C LEU A 82 1.48 -7.51 3.96
N LEU A 83 2.18 -8.61 3.66
CA LEU A 83 2.21 -9.79 4.52
C LEU A 83 2.73 -9.46 5.93
N ILE A 84 3.76 -8.61 6.03
CA ILE A 84 4.29 -8.16 7.32
C ILE A 84 3.26 -7.32 8.09
N ILE A 85 2.52 -6.41 7.44
CA ILE A 85 1.40 -5.69 8.07
C ILE A 85 0.38 -6.68 8.61
N TYR A 86 -0.07 -7.62 7.76
CA TYR A 86 -1.07 -8.61 8.13
C TYR A 86 -0.61 -9.49 9.29
N ARG A 87 0.67 -9.89 9.33
CA ARG A 87 1.18 -10.73 10.41
C ARG A 87 1.38 -9.95 11.71
N SER A 88 1.81 -8.70 11.61
CA SER A 88 2.07 -7.80 12.74
C SER A 88 0.79 -7.27 13.39
N ARG A 89 -0.39 -7.41 12.76
CA ARG A 89 -1.69 -6.99 13.33
C ARG A 89 -1.99 -7.55 14.72
N LYS A 90 -1.38 -8.68 15.11
CA LYS A 90 -1.52 -9.29 16.43
C LYS A 90 -0.78 -8.54 17.54
N PHE A 91 0.21 -7.73 17.18
CA PHE A 91 1.08 -7.01 18.11
C PHE A 91 0.96 -5.50 17.89
N SER A 92 1.26 -5.04 16.68
CA SER A 92 1.17 -3.64 16.28
C SER A 92 1.06 -3.51 14.77
N THR A 93 -0.11 -3.08 14.29
CA THR A 93 -0.31 -2.74 12.87
C THR A 93 0.59 -1.58 12.44
N LEU A 94 0.87 -0.63 13.34
CA LEU A 94 1.79 0.49 13.06
C LEU A 94 3.21 -0.01 12.76
N ALA A 95 3.74 -0.92 13.57
CA ALA A 95 5.07 -1.50 13.33
C ALA A 95 5.14 -2.20 11.96
N GLY A 96 4.07 -2.91 11.60
CA GLY A 96 3.92 -3.49 10.27
C GLY A 96 3.94 -2.44 9.15
N CYS A 97 3.23 -1.32 9.34
CA CYS A 97 3.20 -0.21 8.37
C CYS A 97 4.58 0.45 8.21
N ILE A 98 5.32 0.64 9.30
CA ILE A 98 6.70 1.16 9.25
C ILE A 98 7.62 0.19 8.49
N ALA A 99 7.52 -1.12 8.76
CA ALA A 99 8.29 -2.12 8.01
C ALA A 99 7.93 -2.11 6.51
N TYR A 100 6.64 -1.97 6.18
CA TYR A 100 6.17 -1.82 4.81
C TYR A 100 6.79 -0.61 4.11
N ILE A 101 6.78 0.56 4.77
CA ILE A 101 7.42 1.79 4.26
C ILE A 101 8.91 1.58 4.02
N VAL A 102 9.61 0.91 4.93
CA VAL A 102 11.06 0.67 4.78
C VAL A 102 11.36 -0.26 3.61
N ILE A 103 10.64 -1.37 3.47
CA ILE A 103 10.87 -2.36 2.41
C ILE A 103 10.55 -1.77 1.04
N THR A 104 9.37 -1.18 0.89
CA THR A 104 8.94 -0.59 -0.38
C THR A 104 9.73 0.68 -0.70
N GLY A 105 10.04 1.49 0.31
CA GLY A 105 10.83 2.70 0.17
C GLY A 105 12.26 2.40 -0.28
N PHE A 106 12.92 1.40 0.31
CA PHE A 106 14.27 1.00 -0.11
C PHE A 106 14.28 0.53 -1.56
N TRP A 107 13.34 -0.36 -1.93
CA TRP A 107 13.20 -0.84 -3.30
C TRP A 107 13.01 0.31 -4.30
N LEU A 108 12.05 1.19 -4.03
CA LEU A 108 11.71 2.31 -4.91
C LEU A 108 12.82 3.36 -4.98
N SER A 109 13.60 3.55 -3.92
CA SER A 109 14.75 4.46 -3.90
C SER A 109 15.87 4.00 -4.84
N VAL A 110 16.02 2.68 -5.02
CA VAL A 110 16.95 2.09 -6.00
C VAL A 110 16.36 2.14 -7.41
N MET A 111 15.06 1.85 -7.54
CA MET A 111 14.40 1.81 -8.85
C MET A 111 14.26 3.18 -9.51
N LEU A 112 13.96 4.23 -8.74
CA LEU A 112 13.61 5.53 -9.31
C LEU A 112 14.75 6.13 -10.15
N PRO A 113 16.04 6.15 -9.72
CA PRO A 113 17.15 6.58 -10.57
C PRO A 113 17.40 5.68 -11.79
N ILE A 114 17.05 4.39 -11.72
CA ILE A 114 17.20 3.47 -12.86
C ILE A 114 16.18 3.80 -13.97
N VAL A 115 14.96 4.15 -13.57
CA VAL A 115 13.89 4.53 -14.50
C VAL A 115 14.00 5.99 -14.95
N LYS A 116 14.50 6.86 -14.06
CA LYS A 116 14.70 8.30 -14.28
C LYS A 116 16.14 8.68 -13.95
N PRO A 117 17.09 8.45 -14.89
CA PRO A 117 18.52 8.69 -14.67
C PRO A 117 18.89 10.11 -14.23
N GLU A 118 18.02 11.09 -14.52
CA GLU A 118 18.16 12.48 -14.08
C GLU A 118 17.96 12.68 -12.57
N VAL A 119 17.35 11.72 -11.86
CA VAL A 119 17.11 11.81 -10.41
C VAL A 119 18.29 11.22 -9.65
N SER A 120 18.92 12.01 -8.79
CA SER A 120 20.00 11.51 -7.93
C SER A 120 19.48 10.55 -6.86
N THR A 121 20.31 9.57 -6.45
CA THR A 121 19.93 8.56 -5.45
C THR A 121 19.47 9.17 -4.11
N SER A 122 20.06 10.28 -3.68
CA SER A 122 19.67 10.97 -2.45
C SER A 122 18.30 11.63 -2.57
N GLN A 123 18.02 12.29 -3.71
CA GLN A 123 16.70 12.87 -3.98
C GLN A 123 15.62 11.78 -4.12
N ALA A 124 15.96 10.66 -4.77
CA ALA A 124 15.07 9.51 -4.87
C ALA A 124 14.73 8.97 -3.49
N ALA A 125 15.71 8.74 -2.62
CA ALA A 125 15.48 8.26 -1.26
C ALA A 125 14.56 9.19 -0.47
N ILE A 126 14.88 10.49 -0.41
CA ILE A 126 14.09 11.45 0.38
C ILE A 126 12.64 11.50 -0.13
N SER A 127 12.45 11.62 -1.44
CA SER A 127 11.12 11.77 -2.05
C SER A 127 10.27 10.51 -1.92
N VAL A 128 10.85 9.33 -2.15
CA VAL A 128 10.19 8.03 -2.03
C VAL A 128 9.76 7.77 -0.60
N PHE A 129 10.68 7.90 0.36
CA PHE A 129 10.37 7.62 1.76
C PHE A 129 9.33 8.61 2.30
N ALA A 130 9.43 9.90 1.97
CA ALA A 130 8.44 10.88 2.37
C ALA A 130 7.05 10.58 1.76
N GLY A 131 6.99 10.27 0.46
CA GLY A 131 5.73 9.98 -0.21
C GLY A 131 5.07 8.69 0.30
N GLN A 132 5.86 7.65 0.50
CA GLN A 132 5.39 6.37 1.06
C GLN A 132 4.93 6.54 2.51
N PHE A 133 5.67 7.29 3.32
CA PHE A 133 5.29 7.60 4.70
C PHE A 133 3.95 8.33 4.75
N ILE A 134 3.77 9.38 3.95
CA ILE A 134 2.51 10.14 3.90
C ILE A 134 1.34 9.22 3.55
N ALA A 135 1.43 8.48 2.43
CA ALA A 135 0.33 7.64 1.97
C ALA A 135 -0.04 6.55 3.01
N VAL A 136 0.96 5.82 3.50
CA VAL A 136 0.74 4.69 4.40
C VAL A 136 0.26 5.15 5.79
N ILE A 137 0.75 6.28 6.30
CA ILE A 137 0.31 6.81 7.60
C ILE A 137 -1.10 7.37 7.51
N VAL A 138 -1.47 8.07 6.43
CA VAL A 138 -2.87 8.46 6.18
C VAL A 138 -3.77 7.21 6.17
N GLY A 139 -3.33 6.16 5.48
CA GLY A 139 -3.98 4.86 5.47
C GLY A 139 -4.16 4.24 6.86
N TYR A 140 -3.10 4.26 7.67
CA TYR A 140 -3.10 3.75 9.03
C TYR A 140 -4.06 4.52 9.95
N LEU A 141 -4.13 5.84 9.82
CA LEU A 141 -5.09 6.65 10.59
C LEU A 141 -6.54 6.31 10.21
N ALA A 142 -6.83 6.15 8.93
CA ALA A 142 -8.15 5.69 8.46
C ALA A 142 -8.48 4.26 8.95
N TYR A 143 -7.48 3.37 8.97
CA TYR A 143 -7.59 2.04 9.56
C TYR A 143 -7.98 2.12 11.04
N LEU A 144 -7.33 2.99 11.84
CA LEU A 144 -7.64 3.12 13.27
C LEU A 144 -9.08 3.56 13.52
N VAL A 145 -9.58 4.52 12.75
CA VAL A 145 -10.97 4.97 12.83
C VAL A 145 -11.93 3.83 12.52
N THR A 146 -11.65 3.07 11.46
CA THR A 146 -12.46 1.94 11.02
C THR A 146 -12.47 0.81 12.06
N ALA A 147 -11.29 0.41 12.53
CA ALA A 147 -11.13 -0.65 13.51
C ALA A 147 -11.86 -0.33 14.82
N ARG A 148 -11.75 0.91 15.32
CA ARG A 148 -12.47 1.38 16.51
C ARG A 148 -13.99 1.32 16.34
N THR A 149 -14.48 1.67 15.15
CA THR A 149 -15.92 1.68 14.86
C THR A 149 -16.49 0.26 14.85
N LEU A 150 -15.78 -0.68 14.22
CA LEU A 150 -16.17 -2.09 14.19
C LEU A 150 -16.17 -2.73 15.59
N SER A 151 -15.18 -2.41 16.43
CA SER A 151 -15.14 -2.91 17.81
C SER A 151 -16.33 -2.41 18.65
N LYS A 152 -16.73 -1.14 18.50
CA LYS A 152 -17.90 -0.59 19.22
C LYS A 152 -19.22 -1.27 18.82
N GLN A 153 -19.42 -1.53 17.53
CA GLN A 153 -20.63 -2.23 17.04
C GLN A 153 -20.72 -3.66 17.58
N GLY A 154 -19.60 -4.38 17.67
CA GLY A 154 -19.56 -5.73 18.24
C GLY A 154 -19.97 -5.77 19.72
N GLN A 155 -19.64 -4.76 20.50
CA GLN A 155 -20.02 -4.67 21.93
C GLN A 155 -21.50 -4.31 22.12
N SER A 156 -22.08 -3.49 21.24
CA SER A 156 -23.51 -3.13 21.29
C SER A 156 -24.45 -4.27 20.87
N SER A 157 -23.93 -5.33 20.24
CA SER A 157 -24.70 -6.45 19.70
C SER A 157 -24.68 -7.69 20.61
N ALA A 158 -23.90 -7.67 21.69
CA ALA A 158 -23.82 -8.78 22.63
C ALA A 158 -25.09 -8.83 23.49
N PRO A 159 -25.81 -9.97 23.57
CA PRO A 159 -26.90 -10.11 24.52
C PRO A 159 -26.36 -9.94 25.94
N GLN A 160 -27.02 -9.07 26.73
CA GLN A 160 -26.77 -8.92 28.16
C GLN A 160 -27.19 -10.18 28.92
#